data_AF-A0A1F9PAI5-F1
#
_entry.id   AF-A0A1F9PAI5-F1
#
_cell.length_a   1.000
_cell.length_b   1.000
_cell.length_c   1.000
_cell.angle_alpha   90.00
_cell.angle_beta   90.00
_cell.angle_gamma   90.00
#
_symmetry.space_group_name_H-M   'P 1'
#
loop_
_entity.id
_entity.type
_entity.pdbx_description
1 polymer ?
#
loop_
_entity_poly.entity_id
_entity_poly.type
_entity_poly.pdbx_seq_one_letter_code
_entity_poly.pdbx_strand_id
1 'polypeptide(L)'
;MAKKKCRLEEVLVWLTLFGFLAFLTGCGDGLPKELKKDAQSLPGAIKTGLSLVDKHREKYEGQTGSSDFKSIERFSVRENWPGKFLQAKDELNRAKEVYDKELSPLIKKNTPELVPDVQKQVERIKQIIKDAEELYRYPSSRFLMILETKKNAGSVHSKAKTNASAILEIAGRIKEGPVAKGLLDFSDSAEKINARFLPLSTLGEESPGHLDRVKAEYEHHASGIEADYAVLTDSAKAISDGLEQAKRLEAALSKDLAGLYSSYTKILKDMKEDYVVTIKRESWDENAEYDNPVTVAFQREISPELYEILTQENLDEIAVITAGFTGSSMKSNIGDAWKELSINPADQWPRGHNAASFYVEDTKETYFHKYILEENGETKETGWEQVDESFYEANLEFLGMAILAKPYGVFEQDRLIQAAPPGMAYVGNQKYGEWKEDNHGDRFWSWYGKYAFFSHLFSSMPFFYNYNSWNGWHNNYRYQKPYFGDTKNGLTQYGTHGAYVKQSPGFQSTAYAQSGGFKNRTASVRGAGEGLRGGGPGSRGK
;
A
#
# COMPACT_ATOMS: atom_id res chain seq x y z
N MET A 1 14.48 -43.60 4.44
CA MET A 1 14.28 -42.78 5.65
C MET A 1 15.50 -41.88 5.81
N ALA A 2 15.50 -40.73 5.14
CA ALA A 2 15.08 -39.41 5.63
C ALA A 2 16.23 -38.67 6.36
N LYS A 3 17.00 -37.92 5.55
CA LYS A 3 17.99 -36.90 5.94
C LYS A 3 17.30 -35.75 6.71
N LYS A 4 17.86 -35.32 7.84
CA LYS A 4 17.62 -33.98 8.40
C LYS A 4 18.86 -33.12 8.16
N LYS A 5 18.74 -32.18 7.22
CA LYS A 5 19.60 -31.00 7.08
C LYS A 5 19.03 -29.91 8.01
N CYS A 6 19.86 -29.35 8.88
CA CYS A 6 19.57 -28.09 9.55
C CYS A 6 19.76 -26.95 8.54
N ARG A 7 18.67 -26.24 8.23
CA ARG A 7 18.64 -24.91 7.62
C ARG A 7 18.62 -23.89 8.75
N LEU A 8 19.45 -22.86 8.68
CA LEU A 8 19.13 -21.53 9.18
C LEU A 8 20.10 -20.54 8.49
N GLU A 9 19.62 -19.33 8.22
CA GLU A 9 20.26 -18.23 7.49
C GLU A 9 20.01 -18.18 5.98
N GLU A 10 18.76 -17.88 5.63
CA GLU A 10 18.38 -16.99 4.52
C GLU A 10 16.98 -16.46 4.85
N VAL A 11 16.83 -15.13 4.93
CA VAL A 11 15.62 -14.30 4.71
C VAL A 11 15.85 -12.95 5.40
N LEU A 12 16.00 -11.87 4.62
CA LEU A 12 15.29 -10.58 4.79
C LEU A 12 15.87 -9.51 3.83
N VAL A 13 15.34 -9.48 2.62
CA VAL A 13 15.26 -8.26 1.81
C VAL A 13 13.87 -8.26 1.20
N TRP A 14 12.92 -7.56 1.81
CA TRP A 14 11.76 -6.96 1.14
C TRP A 14 11.30 -5.77 1.96
N LEU A 15 11.01 -4.69 1.24
CA LEU A 15 10.79 -3.32 1.71
C LEU A 15 9.69 -3.21 2.78
N THR A 16 10.03 -2.51 3.86
CA THR A 16 9.09 -1.98 4.85
C THR A 16 8.46 -0.69 4.34
N LEU A 17 7.15 -0.72 4.14
CA LEU A 17 6.29 0.46 4.01
C LEU A 17 5.15 0.28 5.01
N PHE A 18 5.42 0.72 6.25
CA PHE A 18 4.52 0.83 7.40
C PHE A 18 5.20 1.86 8.31
N GLY A 19 4.60 2.89 8.86
CA GLY A 19 3.26 3.45 8.79
C GLY A 19 3.37 4.79 9.53
N PHE A 20 2.81 5.86 8.97
CA PHE A 20 2.68 7.14 9.68
C PHE A 20 1.48 7.00 10.61
N LEU A 21 1.73 6.69 11.88
CA LEU A 21 0.74 6.82 12.95
C LEU A 21 1.22 7.92 13.89
N ALA A 22 0.59 9.09 13.75
CA ALA A 22 0.73 10.18 14.69
C ALA A 22 -0.03 9.82 15.98
N PHE A 23 0.69 9.62 17.08
CA PHE A 23 0.12 9.62 18.42
C PHE A 23 0.55 10.89 19.15
N LEU A 24 -0.40 11.80 19.32
CA LEU A 24 -0.34 12.90 20.27
C LEU A 24 -1.29 12.56 21.43
N THR A 25 -0.77 12.09 22.56
CA THR A 25 -1.29 12.37 23.90
C THR A 25 -0.19 12.07 24.93
N GLY A 26 0.11 13.06 25.77
CA GLY A 26 1.19 12.98 26.76
C GLY A 26 0.84 12.14 27.98
N CYS A 27 1.73 11.19 28.30
CA CYS A 27 2.33 10.95 29.61
C CYS A 27 3.31 9.76 29.50
N GLY A 28 4.62 10.05 29.42
CA GLY A 28 5.65 9.13 29.90
C GLY A 28 6.26 8.08 28.97
N ASP A 29 5.87 7.94 27.71
CA ASP A 29 6.54 7.01 26.81
C ASP A 29 7.70 7.70 26.08
N GLY A 30 8.93 7.30 26.38
CA GLY A 30 10.14 7.79 25.71
C GLY A 30 10.28 7.25 24.29
N LEU A 31 11.50 6.95 23.84
CA LEU A 31 11.70 6.32 22.53
C LEU A 31 10.99 4.94 22.47
N PRO A 32 10.43 4.55 21.31
CA PRO A 32 9.85 3.22 21.12
C PRO A 32 10.83 2.12 21.55
N LYS A 33 10.34 1.12 22.29
CA LYS A 33 11.18 0.06 22.89
C LYS A 33 12.06 -0.65 21.86
N GLU A 34 11.51 -0.97 20.69
CA GLU A 34 12.27 -1.63 19.61
C GLU A 34 13.35 -0.71 19.04
N LEU A 35 13.05 0.57 18.80
CA LEU A 35 14.04 1.54 18.32
C LEU A 35 15.19 1.72 19.31
N LYS A 36 14.88 1.77 20.61
CA LYS A 36 15.88 1.87 21.68
C LYS A 36 16.75 0.62 21.76
N LYS A 37 16.16 -0.56 21.64
CA LYS A 37 16.86 -1.86 21.62
C LYS A 37 17.79 -1.97 20.41
N ASP A 38 17.28 -1.63 19.22
CA ASP A 38 18.05 -1.57 17.98
C ASP A 38 19.28 -0.67 18.16
N ALA A 39 19.06 0.56 18.63
CA ALA A 39 20.12 1.52 18.83
C ALA A 39 21.16 1.05 19.87
N GLN A 40 20.72 0.48 21.00
CA GLN A 40 21.60 -0.05 22.05
C GLN A 40 22.39 -1.29 21.62
N SER A 41 21.96 -2.01 20.59
CA SER A 41 22.68 -3.19 20.07
C SER A 41 23.89 -2.83 19.19
N LEU A 42 23.92 -1.60 18.63
CA LEU A 42 24.92 -1.18 17.65
C LEU A 42 26.37 -1.23 18.15
N PRO A 43 26.72 -0.85 19.39
CA PRO A 43 28.09 -1.00 19.90
C PRO A 43 28.56 -2.46 19.89
N GLY A 44 27.66 -3.40 20.18
CA GLY A 44 27.93 -4.83 20.10
C GLY A 44 28.17 -5.28 18.65
N ALA A 45 27.36 -4.80 17.72
CA ALA A 45 27.53 -5.06 16.29
C ALA A 45 28.86 -4.51 15.75
N ILE A 46 29.23 -3.27 16.12
CA ILE A 46 30.51 -2.64 15.73
C ILE A 46 31.70 -3.42 16.27
N LYS A 47 31.68 -3.78 17.56
CA LYS A 47 32.73 -4.60 18.18
C LYS A 47 32.85 -5.96 17.50
N THR A 48 31.72 -6.58 17.17
CA THR A 48 31.69 -7.86 16.43
C THR A 48 32.30 -7.69 15.04
N GLY A 49 31.93 -6.63 14.31
CA GLY A 49 32.52 -6.27 13.03
C GLY A 49 34.04 -6.13 13.10
N LEU A 50 34.57 -5.43 14.11
CA LEU A 50 36.02 -5.27 14.29
C LEU A 50 36.73 -6.62 14.48
N SER A 51 36.16 -7.52 15.28
CA SER A 51 36.68 -8.87 15.46
C SER A 51 36.60 -9.70 14.17
N LEU A 52 35.54 -9.52 13.37
CA LEU A 52 35.40 -10.19 12.08
C LEU A 52 36.42 -9.68 11.06
N VAL A 53 36.76 -8.39 11.06
CA VAL A 53 37.85 -7.84 10.22
C VAL A 53 39.16 -8.59 10.49
N ASP A 54 39.55 -8.71 11.76
CA ASP A 54 40.80 -9.38 12.14
C ASP A 54 40.76 -10.87 11.76
N LYS A 55 39.65 -11.56 12.03
CA LYS A 55 39.47 -12.98 11.64
C LYS A 55 39.55 -13.20 10.14
N HIS A 56 38.93 -12.33 9.34
CA HIS A 56 38.97 -12.43 7.88
C HIS A 56 40.36 -12.10 7.33
N ARG A 57 41.08 -11.17 7.97
CA ARG A 57 42.47 -10.86 7.65
C ARG A 57 43.39 -12.04 7.91
N GLU A 58 43.34 -12.65 9.09
CA GLU A 58 44.14 -13.83 9.43
C GLU A 58 43.87 -14.99 8.46
N LYS A 59 42.59 -15.21 8.12
CA LYS A 59 42.20 -16.21 7.12
C LYS A 59 42.82 -15.93 5.75
N TYR A 60 42.79 -14.66 5.33
CA TYR A 60 43.40 -14.23 4.07
C TYR A 60 44.92 -14.42 4.08
N GLU A 61 45.60 -13.96 5.13
CA GLU A 61 47.05 -14.10 5.31
C GLU A 61 47.49 -15.56 5.27
N GLY A 62 46.74 -16.45 5.94
CA GLY A 62 46.99 -17.90 5.90
C GLY A 62 46.87 -18.53 4.51
N GLN A 63 46.15 -17.90 3.57
CA GLN A 63 46.02 -18.38 2.19
C GLN A 63 47.16 -17.91 1.28
N THR A 64 47.87 -16.83 1.64
CA THR A 64 48.87 -16.19 0.76
C THR A 64 50.05 -17.10 0.40
N GLY A 65 50.38 -18.06 1.27
CA GLY A 65 51.45 -19.04 1.02
C GLY A 65 51.08 -20.14 0.01
N SER A 66 49.79 -20.31 -0.32
CA SER A 66 49.31 -21.39 -1.17
C SER A 66 49.71 -21.22 -2.65
N SER A 67 49.90 -22.33 -3.37
CA SER A 67 50.13 -22.30 -4.82
C SER A 67 48.98 -21.64 -5.57
N ASP A 68 47.75 -21.88 -5.14
CA ASP A 68 46.53 -21.30 -5.73
C ASP A 68 46.56 -19.76 -5.62
N PHE A 69 46.92 -19.23 -4.44
CA PHE A 69 47.07 -17.78 -4.24
C PHE A 69 48.18 -17.18 -5.11
N LYS A 70 49.38 -17.76 -5.08
CA LYS A 70 50.50 -17.28 -5.91
C LYS A 70 50.13 -17.21 -7.39
N SER A 71 49.29 -18.12 -7.86
CA SER A 71 48.85 -18.18 -9.26
C SER A 71 47.94 -17.03 -9.69
N ILE A 72 47.43 -16.23 -8.75
CA ILE A 72 46.54 -15.07 -8.97
C ILE A 72 46.93 -13.85 -8.13
N GLU A 73 48.11 -13.85 -7.51
CA GLU A 73 48.59 -12.82 -6.57
C GLU A 73 48.61 -11.42 -7.17
N ARG A 74 48.88 -11.30 -8.48
CA ARG A 74 48.86 -10.03 -9.22
C ARG A 74 47.56 -9.25 -9.05
N PHE A 75 46.42 -9.93 -8.90
CA PHE A 75 45.12 -9.27 -8.71
C PHE A 75 44.96 -8.71 -7.29
N SER A 76 45.50 -9.41 -6.29
CA SER A 76 45.54 -8.91 -4.91
C SER A 76 46.32 -7.60 -4.80
N VAL A 77 47.47 -7.53 -5.48
CA VAL A 77 48.30 -6.32 -5.56
C VAL A 77 47.55 -5.22 -6.31
N ARG A 78 47.03 -5.52 -7.50
CA ARG A 78 46.34 -4.55 -8.36
C ARG A 78 45.10 -3.94 -7.70
N GLU A 79 44.31 -4.74 -6.99
CA GLU A 79 43.06 -4.32 -6.37
C GLU A 79 43.22 -3.93 -4.88
N ASN A 80 44.46 -3.92 -4.36
CA ASN A 80 44.80 -3.61 -2.97
C ASN A 80 43.96 -4.37 -1.93
N TRP A 81 43.90 -5.70 -2.04
CA TRP A 81 43.11 -6.52 -1.12
C TRP A 81 43.51 -6.35 0.36
N PRO A 82 44.80 -6.28 0.74
CA PRO A 82 45.17 -6.02 2.14
C PRO A 82 44.63 -4.68 2.67
N GLY A 83 44.61 -3.64 1.83
CA GLY A 83 44.07 -2.33 2.18
C GLY A 83 42.58 -2.34 2.53
N LYS A 84 41.81 -3.30 2.00
CA LYS A 84 40.37 -3.43 2.32
C LYS A 84 40.10 -3.71 3.79
N PHE A 85 40.98 -4.46 4.47
CA PHE A 85 40.85 -4.69 5.91
C PHE A 85 41.12 -3.44 6.75
N LEU A 86 41.99 -2.55 6.28
CA LEU A 86 42.22 -1.25 6.94
C LEU A 86 41.00 -0.35 6.74
N GLN A 87 40.50 -0.25 5.51
CA GLN A 87 39.28 0.52 5.20
C GLN A 87 38.07 0.04 6.02
N ALA A 88 37.86 -1.27 6.14
CA ALA A 88 36.78 -1.83 6.95
C ALA A 88 36.91 -1.46 8.44
N LYS A 89 38.13 -1.47 8.97
CA LYS A 89 38.41 -1.06 10.36
C LYS A 89 38.13 0.43 10.56
N ASP A 90 38.52 1.26 9.60
CA ASP A 90 38.27 2.71 9.63
C ASP A 90 36.77 3.03 9.57
N GLU A 91 35.99 2.35 8.71
CA GLU A 91 34.53 2.51 8.67
C GLU A 91 33.86 2.07 9.98
N LEU A 92 34.30 0.97 10.60
CA LEU A 92 33.76 0.54 11.90
C LEU A 92 34.14 1.50 13.03
N ASN A 93 35.35 2.07 13.01
CA ASN A 93 35.74 3.13 13.94
C ASN A 93 34.89 4.39 13.73
N ARG A 94 34.60 4.75 12.47
CA ARG A 94 33.68 5.84 12.14
C ARG A 94 32.27 5.55 12.64
N ALA A 95 31.75 4.34 12.47
CA ALA A 95 30.46 3.92 13.02
C ALA A 95 30.41 4.09 14.55
N LYS A 96 31.51 3.72 15.23
CA LYS A 96 31.66 3.95 16.67
C LYS A 96 31.63 5.44 17.02
N GLU A 97 32.33 6.28 16.26
CA GLU A 97 32.31 7.72 16.49
C GLU A 97 30.93 8.34 16.28
N VAL A 98 30.20 7.95 15.23
CA VAL A 98 28.82 8.39 14.98
C VAL A 98 27.92 7.92 16.13
N TYR A 99 28.09 6.67 16.61
CA TYR A 99 27.37 6.19 17.77
C TYR A 99 27.65 7.05 19.02
N ASP A 100 28.91 7.24 19.36
CA ASP A 100 29.33 7.91 20.59
C ASP A 100 28.96 9.40 20.61
N LYS A 101 29.14 10.09 19.47
CA LYS A 101 28.98 11.55 19.36
C LYS A 101 27.58 11.97 18.94
N GLU A 102 26.90 11.22 18.08
CA GLU A 102 25.62 11.63 17.50
C GLU A 102 24.43 10.85 18.09
N LEU A 103 24.50 9.52 18.16
CA LEU A 103 23.34 8.70 18.53
C LEU A 103 23.18 8.52 20.05
N SER A 104 24.26 8.24 20.78
CA SER A 104 24.25 8.02 22.23
C SER A 104 23.64 9.19 23.02
N PRO A 105 23.95 10.48 22.70
CA PRO A 105 23.29 11.61 23.35
C PRO A 105 21.77 11.66 23.11
N LEU A 106 21.29 11.29 21.92
CA LEU A 106 19.86 11.27 21.58
C LEU A 106 19.12 10.18 22.34
N ILE A 107 19.68 8.96 22.39
CA ILE A 107 19.09 7.86 23.16
C ILE A 107 18.99 8.20 24.65
N LYS A 108 20.00 8.88 25.21
CA LYS A 108 20.01 9.28 26.63
C LYS A 108 18.92 10.30 26.98
N LYS A 109 18.55 11.19 26.05
CA LYS A 109 17.45 12.15 26.24
C LYS A 109 16.09 11.44 26.28
N ASN A 110 15.92 10.37 25.49
CA ASN A 110 14.76 9.47 25.53
C ASN A 110 13.40 10.18 25.41
N THR A 111 13.26 11.10 24.44
CA THR A 111 12.00 11.82 24.21
C THR A 111 11.37 11.45 22.85
N PRO A 112 10.03 11.46 22.72
CA PRO A 112 9.33 11.11 21.48
C PRO A 112 9.70 11.96 20.27
N GLU A 113 10.03 13.22 20.46
CA GLU A 113 10.34 14.17 19.37
C GLU A 113 11.62 13.78 18.63
N LEU A 114 12.50 12.99 19.27
CA LEU A 114 13.77 12.54 18.71
C LEU A 114 13.67 11.24 17.90
N VAL A 115 12.47 10.64 17.78
CA VAL A 115 12.29 9.37 17.06
C VAL A 115 12.84 9.41 15.62
N PRO A 116 12.54 10.44 14.79
CA PRO A 116 13.06 10.49 13.41
C PRO A 116 14.59 10.60 13.36
N ASP A 117 15.19 11.37 14.27
CA ASP A 117 16.63 11.55 14.33
C ASP A 117 17.35 10.28 14.79
N VAL A 118 16.81 9.59 15.80
CA VAL A 118 17.32 8.30 16.27
C VAL A 118 17.23 7.26 15.16
N GLN A 119 16.08 7.15 14.46
CA GLN A 119 15.92 6.24 13.32
C GLN A 119 16.94 6.52 12.23
N LYS A 120 17.08 7.78 11.82
CA LYS A 120 18.05 8.18 10.80
C LYS A 120 19.48 7.80 11.15
N GLN A 121 19.90 8.02 12.40
CA GLN A 121 21.25 7.70 12.85
C GLN A 121 21.48 6.19 13.01
N VAL A 122 20.47 5.44 13.46
CA VAL A 122 20.51 3.97 13.51
C VAL A 122 20.73 3.40 12.10
N GLU A 123 19.94 3.84 11.12
CA GLU A 123 20.06 3.36 9.74
C GLU A 123 21.41 3.77 9.11
N ARG A 124 21.90 4.98 9.39
CA ARG A 124 23.24 5.41 8.98
C ARG A 124 24.34 4.49 9.53
N ILE A 125 24.31 4.15 10.81
CA ILE A 125 25.31 3.26 11.42
C ILE A 125 25.18 1.84 10.87
N LYS A 126 23.97 1.31 10.70
CA LYS A 126 23.74 0.00 10.07
C LYS A 126 24.33 -0.06 8.67
N GLN A 127 24.16 1.00 7.87
CA GLN A 127 24.76 1.09 6.54
C GLN A 127 26.30 1.10 6.59
N ILE A 128 26.92 1.89 7.48
CA ILE A 128 28.39 1.89 7.64
C ILE A 128 28.91 0.50 8.03
N ILE A 129 28.22 -0.21 8.93
CA ILE A 129 28.60 -1.58 9.33
C ILE A 129 28.53 -2.52 8.12
N LYS A 130 27.48 -2.41 7.29
CA LYS A 130 27.32 -3.20 6.08
C LYS A 130 28.43 -2.91 5.06
N ASP A 131 28.78 -1.63 4.85
CA ASP A 131 29.86 -1.23 3.95
C ASP A 131 31.21 -1.82 4.41
N ALA A 132 31.47 -1.80 5.73
CA ALA A 132 32.64 -2.43 6.32
C ALA A 132 32.64 -3.95 6.12
N GLU A 133 31.48 -4.59 6.21
CA GLU A 133 31.31 -6.03 5.93
C GLU A 133 31.67 -6.41 4.50
N GLU A 134 31.21 -5.63 3.54
CA GLU A 134 31.59 -5.82 2.13
C GLU A 134 33.10 -5.69 1.94
N LEU A 135 33.73 -4.70 2.58
CA LEU A 135 35.17 -4.48 2.52
C LEU A 135 35.98 -5.65 3.10
N TYR A 136 35.71 -6.11 4.31
CA TYR A 136 36.54 -7.17 4.92
C TYR A 136 36.27 -8.56 4.32
N ARG A 137 35.10 -8.79 3.72
CA ARG A 137 34.82 -10.05 3.00
C ARG A 137 35.43 -10.06 1.60
N TYR A 138 35.62 -8.89 0.99
CA TYR A 138 36.05 -8.74 -0.40
C TYR A 138 37.29 -9.61 -0.75
N PRO A 139 38.43 -9.56 -0.03
CA PRO A 139 39.63 -10.31 -0.42
C PRO A 139 39.42 -11.81 -0.58
N SER A 140 38.81 -12.47 0.43
CA SER A 140 38.58 -13.92 0.37
C SER A 140 37.54 -14.30 -0.68
N SER A 141 36.46 -13.53 -0.82
CA SER A 141 35.44 -13.78 -1.83
C SER A 141 36.00 -13.59 -3.24
N ARG A 142 36.78 -12.52 -3.45
CA ARG A 142 37.41 -12.19 -4.73
C ARG A 142 38.44 -13.23 -5.16
N PHE A 143 39.30 -13.67 -4.22
CA PHE A 143 40.21 -14.78 -4.41
C PHE A 143 39.50 -16.03 -4.93
N LEU A 144 38.42 -16.45 -4.26
CA LEU A 144 37.66 -17.64 -4.65
C LEU A 144 36.99 -17.49 -6.02
N MET A 145 36.40 -16.32 -6.32
CA MET A 145 35.75 -16.08 -7.62
C MET A 145 36.74 -16.14 -8.79
N ILE A 146 37.91 -15.49 -8.66
CA ILE A 146 38.94 -15.49 -9.71
C ILE A 146 39.52 -16.90 -9.88
N LEU A 147 39.80 -17.59 -8.77
CA LEU A 147 40.33 -18.95 -8.80
C LEU A 147 39.36 -19.93 -9.46
N GLU A 148 38.07 -19.86 -9.11
CA GLU A 148 37.03 -20.69 -9.69
C GLU A 148 36.86 -20.40 -11.19
N THR A 149 36.91 -19.12 -11.56
CA THR A 149 36.86 -18.70 -12.97
C THR A 149 38.04 -19.25 -13.76
N LYS A 150 39.25 -19.18 -13.20
CA LYS A 150 40.46 -19.75 -13.80
C LYS A 150 40.36 -21.26 -13.98
N LYS A 151 39.86 -21.98 -12.97
CA LYS A 151 39.68 -23.44 -13.02
C LYS A 151 38.62 -23.89 -14.03
N ASN A 152 37.62 -23.04 -14.29
CA ASN A 152 36.46 -23.38 -15.11
C ASN A 152 36.27 -22.45 -16.33
N ALA A 153 37.34 -21.87 -16.87
CA ALA A 153 37.25 -20.81 -17.87
C ALA A 153 36.40 -21.17 -19.10
N GLY A 154 36.49 -22.42 -19.58
CA GLY A 154 35.66 -22.91 -20.69
C GLY A 154 34.16 -22.93 -20.39
N SER A 155 33.78 -23.33 -19.18
CA SER A 155 32.38 -23.31 -18.72
C SER A 155 31.88 -21.87 -18.57
N VAL A 156 32.69 -20.99 -17.98
CA VAL A 156 32.36 -19.57 -17.82
C VAL A 156 32.17 -18.89 -19.17
N HIS A 157 33.07 -19.11 -20.13
CA HIS A 157 32.95 -18.57 -21.49
C HIS A 157 31.68 -19.09 -22.20
N SER A 158 31.42 -20.40 -22.18
CA SER A 158 30.24 -20.99 -22.80
C SER A 158 28.94 -20.45 -22.21
N LYS A 159 28.88 -20.32 -20.87
CA LYS A 159 27.72 -19.76 -20.16
C LYS A 159 27.54 -18.28 -20.48
N ALA A 160 28.61 -17.49 -20.50
CA ALA A 160 28.55 -16.07 -20.86
C ALA A 160 28.02 -15.87 -22.28
N LYS A 161 28.48 -16.67 -23.26
CA LYS A 161 27.98 -16.64 -24.63
C LYS A 161 26.48 -16.94 -24.68
N THR A 162 26.05 -18.02 -24.03
CA THR A 162 24.63 -18.42 -23.97
C THR A 162 23.77 -17.32 -23.33
N ASN A 163 24.23 -16.77 -22.20
CA ASN A 163 23.49 -15.75 -21.48
C ASN A 163 23.39 -14.42 -22.26
N ALA A 164 24.48 -13.98 -22.89
CA ALA A 164 24.49 -12.77 -23.71
C ALA A 164 23.53 -12.88 -24.90
N SER A 165 23.53 -14.04 -25.58
CA SER A 165 22.54 -14.33 -26.64
C SER A 165 21.11 -14.27 -26.11
N ALA A 166 20.84 -14.86 -24.94
CA ALA A 166 19.50 -14.80 -24.33
C ALA A 166 19.06 -13.37 -23.98
N ILE A 167 19.96 -12.50 -23.51
CA ILE A 167 19.65 -11.09 -23.25
C ILE A 167 19.25 -10.37 -24.55
N LEU A 168 20.02 -10.55 -25.62
CA LEU A 168 19.74 -9.96 -26.92
C LEU A 168 18.41 -10.44 -27.49
N GLU A 169 18.11 -11.74 -27.38
CA GLU A 169 16.83 -12.31 -27.80
C GLU A 169 15.64 -11.72 -27.03
N ILE A 170 15.77 -11.57 -25.69
CA ILE A 170 14.73 -10.95 -24.86
C ILE A 170 14.51 -9.49 -25.27
N ALA A 171 15.59 -8.70 -25.36
CA ALA A 171 15.52 -7.29 -25.72
C ALA A 171 14.92 -7.09 -27.11
N GLY A 172 15.36 -7.88 -28.11
CA GLY A 172 14.83 -7.86 -29.47
C GLY A 172 13.36 -8.23 -29.52
N ARG A 173 12.95 -9.35 -28.90
CA ARG A 173 11.56 -9.80 -28.84
C ARG A 173 10.62 -8.75 -28.25
N ILE A 174 11.03 -8.11 -27.15
CA ILE A 174 10.22 -7.06 -26.51
C ILE A 174 10.14 -5.81 -27.37
N LYS A 175 11.26 -5.40 -27.98
CA LYS A 175 11.33 -4.24 -28.88
C LYS A 175 10.41 -4.39 -30.10
N GLU A 176 10.55 -5.51 -30.81
CA GLU A 176 9.85 -5.77 -32.08
C GLU A 176 8.39 -6.19 -31.89
N GLY A 177 8.04 -6.73 -30.72
CA GLY A 177 6.68 -7.13 -30.40
C GLY A 177 5.92 -6.05 -29.62
N PRO A 178 5.79 -6.21 -28.29
CA PRO A 178 4.89 -5.39 -27.48
C PRO A 178 5.26 -3.89 -27.46
N VAL A 179 6.55 -3.53 -27.54
CA VAL A 179 6.96 -2.11 -27.61
C VAL A 179 6.57 -1.49 -28.94
N ALA A 180 6.96 -2.08 -30.08
CA ALA A 180 6.58 -1.57 -31.40
C ALA A 180 5.07 -1.45 -31.56
N LYS A 181 4.31 -2.45 -31.12
CA LYS A 181 2.85 -2.41 -31.13
C LYS A 181 2.30 -1.29 -30.23
N GLY A 182 2.82 -1.15 -29.01
CA GLY A 182 2.42 -0.09 -28.09
C GLY A 182 2.66 1.31 -28.66
N LEU A 183 3.80 1.54 -29.31
CA LEU A 183 4.13 2.81 -29.96
C LEU A 183 3.19 3.13 -31.13
N LEU A 184 2.76 2.12 -31.87
CA LEU A 184 1.79 2.26 -32.96
C LEU A 184 0.38 2.58 -32.44
N ASP A 185 -0.09 1.81 -31.46
CA ASP A 185 -1.49 1.87 -30.99
C ASP A 185 -1.74 3.01 -29.98
N PHE A 186 -0.67 3.53 -29.35
CA PHE A 186 -0.70 4.52 -28.27
C PHE A 186 0.41 5.57 -28.41
N SER A 187 0.40 6.34 -29.50
CA SER A 187 1.38 7.40 -29.78
C SER A 187 1.54 8.41 -28.64
N ASP A 188 0.45 8.74 -27.95
CA ASP A 188 0.46 9.71 -26.83
C ASP A 188 1.25 9.21 -25.61
N SER A 189 1.46 7.90 -25.52
CA SER A 189 2.22 7.24 -24.46
C SER A 189 3.63 6.84 -24.88
N ALA A 190 4.09 7.27 -26.07
CA ALA A 190 5.37 6.86 -26.64
C ALA A 190 6.57 7.13 -25.71
N GLU A 191 6.63 8.31 -25.10
CA GLU A 191 7.70 8.67 -24.16
C GLU A 191 7.74 7.71 -22.97
N LYS A 192 6.57 7.40 -22.39
CA LYS A 192 6.45 6.50 -21.24
C LYS A 192 6.79 5.05 -21.61
N ILE A 193 6.39 4.60 -22.80
CA ILE A 193 6.74 3.27 -23.33
C ILE A 193 8.26 3.15 -23.48
N ASN A 194 8.90 4.13 -24.11
CA ASN A 194 10.34 4.13 -24.32
C ASN A 194 11.11 4.21 -22.99
N ALA A 195 10.68 5.06 -22.06
CA ALA A 195 11.29 5.17 -20.74
C ALA A 195 11.24 3.83 -19.97
N ARG A 196 10.14 3.08 -20.08
CA ARG A 196 10.01 1.75 -19.46
C ARG A 196 10.89 0.71 -20.15
N PHE A 197 11.02 0.75 -21.47
CA PHE A 197 11.85 -0.20 -22.22
C PHE A 197 13.37 0.05 -22.07
N LEU A 198 13.78 1.30 -21.80
CA LEU A 198 15.18 1.73 -21.75
C LEU A 198 16.11 0.83 -20.91
N PRO A 199 15.75 0.40 -19.68
CA PRO A 199 16.61 -0.49 -18.89
C PRO A 199 16.90 -1.82 -19.59
N LEU A 200 15.92 -2.39 -20.30
CA LEU A 200 16.11 -3.64 -21.04
C LEU A 200 16.93 -3.42 -22.32
N SER A 201 16.72 -2.30 -23.02
CA SER A 201 17.54 -1.91 -24.18
C SER A 201 19.01 -1.76 -23.78
N THR A 202 19.28 -1.08 -22.66
CA THR A 202 20.63 -0.85 -22.13
C THR A 202 21.35 -2.18 -21.85
N LEU A 203 20.68 -3.14 -21.21
CA LEU A 203 21.24 -4.48 -20.99
C LEU A 203 21.59 -5.18 -22.32
N GLY A 204 20.71 -5.05 -23.33
CA GLY A 204 20.97 -5.57 -24.67
C GLY A 204 22.17 -4.91 -25.35
N GLU A 205 22.34 -3.60 -25.19
CA GLU A 205 23.42 -2.82 -25.80
C GLU A 205 24.78 -3.06 -25.12
N GLU A 206 24.82 -3.26 -23.80
CA GLU A 206 26.06 -3.47 -23.04
C GLU A 206 26.56 -4.93 -23.09
N SER A 207 25.66 -5.90 -23.23
CA SER A 207 25.99 -7.34 -23.21
C SER A 207 27.05 -7.78 -24.23
N PRO A 208 27.04 -7.30 -25.49
CA PRO A 208 28.09 -7.59 -26.46
C PRO A 208 29.48 -7.16 -25.99
N GLY A 209 29.62 -5.98 -25.40
CA GLY A 209 30.91 -5.47 -24.91
C GLY A 209 31.46 -6.29 -23.74
N HIS A 210 30.59 -6.79 -22.85
CA HIS A 210 31.00 -7.77 -21.84
C HIS A 210 31.40 -9.10 -22.47
N LEU A 211 30.65 -9.58 -23.46
CA LEU A 211 30.94 -10.86 -24.10
C LEU A 211 32.29 -10.83 -24.84
N ASP A 212 32.61 -9.73 -25.50
CA ASP A 212 33.88 -9.59 -26.21
C ASP A 212 35.07 -9.59 -25.25
N ARG A 213 34.95 -8.97 -24.06
CA ARG A 213 35.94 -9.11 -22.98
C ARG A 213 36.08 -10.55 -22.50
N VAL A 214 34.98 -11.28 -22.33
CA VAL A 214 35.04 -12.70 -21.95
C VAL A 214 35.73 -13.54 -23.03
N LYS A 215 35.42 -13.32 -24.31
CA LYS A 215 36.06 -14.05 -25.43
C LYS A 215 37.56 -13.79 -25.47
N ALA A 216 37.97 -12.53 -25.40
CA ALA A 216 39.38 -12.15 -25.46
C ALA A 216 40.20 -12.81 -24.33
N GLU A 217 39.72 -12.74 -23.08
CA GLU A 217 40.43 -13.36 -21.97
C GLU A 217 40.37 -14.88 -21.98
N TYR A 218 39.31 -15.48 -22.54
CA TYR A 218 39.27 -16.92 -22.77
C TYR A 218 40.26 -17.37 -23.87
N GLU A 219 40.42 -16.60 -24.94
CA GLU A 219 41.39 -16.87 -26.00
C GLU A 219 42.83 -16.83 -25.45
N HIS A 220 43.14 -15.86 -24.59
CA HIS A 220 44.41 -15.84 -23.86
C HIS A 220 44.60 -17.12 -23.05
N HIS A 221 43.61 -17.50 -22.23
CA HIS A 221 43.64 -18.73 -21.43
C HIS A 221 43.88 -19.98 -22.29
N ALA A 222 43.15 -20.13 -23.40
CA ALA A 222 43.23 -21.30 -24.28
C ALA A 222 44.57 -21.38 -25.05
N SER A 223 45.19 -20.23 -25.32
CA SER A 223 46.46 -20.14 -26.05
C SER A 223 47.70 -20.22 -25.15
N GLY A 224 47.51 -20.44 -23.84
CA GLY A 224 48.60 -20.44 -22.86
C GLY A 224 49.20 -19.04 -22.59
N ILE A 225 48.53 -17.99 -23.05
CA ILE A 225 48.85 -16.58 -22.75
C ILE A 225 48.24 -16.23 -21.39
N GLU A 226 48.89 -15.35 -20.63
CA GLU A 226 48.41 -14.96 -19.31
C GLU A 226 47.13 -14.12 -19.41
N ALA A 227 45.97 -14.75 -19.14
CA ALA A 227 44.66 -14.10 -19.13
C ALA A 227 44.42 -13.22 -17.89
N ASP A 228 43.64 -12.15 -18.05
CA ASP A 228 43.08 -11.37 -16.96
C ASP A 228 41.79 -12.01 -16.43
N TYR A 229 41.95 -12.99 -15.53
CA TYR A 229 40.82 -13.69 -14.94
C TYR A 229 39.88 -12.78 -14.13
N ALA A 230 40.32 -11.62 -13.65
CA ALA A 230 39.43 -10.67 -12.99
C ALA A 230 38.46 -10.03 -14.02
N VAL A 231 38.98 -9.61 -15.18
CA VAL A 231 38.15 -9.10 -16.29
C VAL A 231 37.19 -10.17 -16.80
N LEU A 232 37.66 -11.42 -16.93
CA LEU A 232 36.83 -12.56 -17.31
C LEU A 232 35.71 -12.78 -16.29
N THR A 233 36.04 -12.83 -14.99
CA THR A 233 35.07 -12.98 -13.89
C THR A 233 34.02 -11.88 -13.92
N ASP A 234 34.43 -10.61 -13.99
CA ASP A 234 33.53 -9.46 -13.89
C ASP A 234 32.61 -9.36 -15.09
N SER A 235 33.15 -9.56 -16.29
CA SER A 235 32.36 -9.49 -17.52
C SER A 235 31.35 -10.66 -17.61
N ALA A 236 31.77 -11.87 -17.22
CA ALA A 236 30.86 -13.01 -17.18
C ALA A 236 29.77 -12.84 -16.11
N LYS A 237 30.12 -12.26 -14.95
CA LYS A 237 29.17 -11.94 -13.89
C LYS A 237 28.16 -10.89 -14.34
N ALA A 238 28.62 -9.80 -14.97
CA ALA A 238 27.75 -8.75 -15.50
C ALA A 238 26.70 -9.32 -16.49
N ILE A 239 27.12 -10.24 -17.37
CA ILE A 239 26.19 -10.92 -18.28
C ILE A 239 25.21 -11.83 -17.51
N SER A 240 25.68 -12.57 -16.50
CA SER A 240 24.82 -13.46 -15.72
C SER A 240 23.76 -12.68 -14.94
N ASP A 241 24.18 -11.63 -14.23
CA ASP A 241 23.29 -10.75 -13.48
C ASP A 241 22.34 -10.00 -14.43
N GLY A 242 22.87 -9.55 -15.58
CA GLY A 242 22.09 -8.91 -16.64
C GLY A 242 21.00 -9.81 -17.21
N LEU A 243 21.22 -11.12 -17.35
CA LEU A 243 20.19 -12.06 -17.78
C LEU A 243 19.08 -12.21 -16.73
N GLU A 244 19.41 -12.26 -15.45
CA GLU A 244 18.41 -12.30 -14.38
C GLU A 244 17.57 -11.02 -14.38
N GLN A 245 18.21 -9.87 -14.56
CA GLN A 245 17.53 -8.59 -14.66
C GLN A 245 16.66 -8.51 -15.93
N ALA A 246 17.16 -8.94 -17.08
CA ALA A 246 16.43 -8.96 -18.34
C ALA A 246 15.15 -9.81 -18.24
N LYS A 247 15.20 -10.98 -17.60
CA LYS A 247 14.01 -11.82 -17.35
C LYS A 247 12.97 -11.14 -16.47
N ARG A 248 13.39 -10.44 -15.42
CA ARG A 248 12.48 -9.68 -14.54
C ARG A 248 11.84 -8.52 -15.30
N LEU A 249 12.65 -7.78 -16.06
CA LEU A 249 12.18 -6.67 -16.90
C LEU A 249 11.24 -7.16 -17.99
N GLU A 250 11.52 -8.29 -18.64
CA GLU A 250 10.63 -8.89 -19.64
C GLU A 250 9.23 -9.13 -19.09
N ALA A 251 9.13 -9.80 -17.93
CA ALA A 251 7.86 -10.09 -17.30
C ALA A 251 7.10 -8.82 -16.90
N ALA A 252 7.81 -7.85 -16.29
CA ALA A 252 7.23 -6.57 -15.89
C ALA A 252 6.74 -5.75 -17.10
N LEU A 253 7.59 -5.60 -18.14
CA LEU A 253 7.25 -4.85 -19.35
C LEU A 253 6.11 -5.49 -20.13
N SER A 254 6.11 -6.81 -20.26
CA SER A 254 5.03 -7.52 -20.93
C SER A 254 3.68 -7.26 -20.24
N LYS A 255 3.66 -7.29 -18.90
CA LYS A 255 2.47 -6.97 -18.11
C LYS A 255 2.05 -5.52 -18.28
N ASP A 256 2.99 -4.58 -18.16
CA ASP A 256 2.71 -3.14 -18.26
C ASP A 256 2.16 -2.76 -19.64
N LEU A 257 2.79 -3.26 -20.72
CA LEU A 257 2.40 -3.00 -22.10
C LEU A 257 1.06 -3.66 -22.43
N ALA A 258 0.82 -4.88 -21.96
CA ALA A 258 -0.51 -5.51 -22.08
C ALA A 258 -1.58 -4.68 -21.34
N GLY A 259 -1.22 -4.08 -20.20
CA GLY A 259 -2.07 -3.19 -19.42
C GLY A 259 -2.59 -1.98 -20.22
N LEU A 260 -1.86 -1.49 -21.23
CA LEU A 260 -2.33 -0.38 -22.08
C LEU A 260 -3.61 -0.71 -22.86
N TYR A 261 -3.86 -1.99 -23.12
CA TYR A 261 -5.04 -2.51 -23.83
C TYR A 261 -6.19 -2.87 -22.90
N SER A 262 -6.12 -2.48 -21.63
CA SER A 262 -7.19 -2.64 -20.67
C SER A 262 -7.71 -1.28 -20.22
N SER A 263 -9.02 -1.13 -20.26
CA SER A 263 -9.73 0.07 -19.84
C SER A 263 -10.70 -0.28 -18.73
N TYR A 264 -10.69 0.48 -17.64
CA TYR A 264 -11.70 0.33 -16.60
C TYR A 264 -11.95 1.59 -15.77
N THR A 265 -13.16 1.73 -15.25
CA THR A 265 -13.52 2.78 -14.27
C THR A 265 -14.42 2.22 -13.18
N LYS A 266 -14.26 2.76 -11.98
CA LYS A 266 -15.10 2.51 -10.81
C LYS A 266 -15.89 3.77 -10.47
N ILE A 267 -17.20 3.69 -10.61
CA ILE A 267 -18.13 4.79 -10.36
C ILE A 267 -18.86 4.51 -9.05
N LEU A 268 -18.86 5.46 -8.13
CA LEU A 268 -19.57 5.34 -6.86
C LEU A 268 -21.08 5.47 -7.09
N LYS A 269 -21.82 4.36 -6.94
CA LYS A 269 -23.25 4.29 -7.26
C LYS A 269 -24.14 4.47 -6.04
N ASP A 270 -23.71 3.95 -4.90
CA ASP A 270 -24.45 4.02 -3.63
C ASP A 270 -23.47 3.93 -2.47
N MET A 271 -23.92 4.40 -1.31
CA MET A 271 -23.19 4.39 -0.05
C MET A 271 -24.19 4.18 1.09
N LYS A 272 -23.80 3.45 2.11
CA LYS A 272 -24.59 3.35 3.35
C LYS A 272 -23.69 3.13 4.56
N GLU A 273 -24.26 3.50 5.70
CA GLU A 273 -23.74 3.27 7.03
C GLU A 273 -24.75 2.36 7.74
N ASP A 274 -24.27 1.25 8.28
CA ASP A 274 -25.07 0.39 9.15
C ASP A 274 -24.57 0.58 10.59
N TYR A 275 -25.51 0.88 11.48
CA TYR A 275 -25.25 1.12 12.90
C TYR A 275 -25.72 -0.08 13.70
N VAL A 276 -24.79 -0.73 14.39
CA VAL A 276 -25.08 -1.89 15.24
C VAL A 276 -24.80 -1.51 16.68
N VAL A 277 -25.78 -1.76 17.55
CA VAL A 277 -25.66 -1.56 18.99
C VAL A 277 -25.80 -2.90 19.71
N THR A 278 -25.01 -3.07 20.77
CA THR A 278 -25.16 -4.13 21.75
C THR A 278 -25.78 -3.52 23.02
N ILE A 279 -27.05 -3.82 23.26
CA ILE A 279 -27.74 -3.46 24.51
C ILE A 279 -27.56 -4.59 25.50
N LYS A 280 -27.10 -4.28 26.70
CA LYS A 280 -27.02 -5.23 27.79
C LYS A 280 -28.11 -4.95 28.81
N ARG A 281 -28.79 -6.00 29.23
CA ARG A 281 -29.67 -6.01 30.39
C ARG A 281 -28.94 -6.68 31.53
N GLU A 282 -28.83 -6.01 32.66
CA GLU A 282 -28.47 -6.61 33.93
C GLU A 282 -29.73 -6.70 34.80
N SER A 283 -30.11 -7.89 35.26
CA SER A 283 -31.25 -8.08 36.15
C SER A 283 -30.83 -8.66 37.49
N TRP A 284 -31.57 -8.32 38.55
CA TRP A 284 -31.34 -8.78 39.91
C TRP A 284 -32.67 -8.95 40.66
N ASP A 285 -32.60 -9.56 41.85
CA ASP A 285 -33.71 -9.55 42.81
C ASP A 285 -33.48 -8.45 43.84
N GLU A 286 -34.29 -7.39 43.80
CA GLU A 286 -34.24 -6.25 44.72
C GLU A 286 -34.45 -6.65 46.20
N ASN A 287 -35.01 -7.83 46.47
CA ASN A 287 -35.24 -8.33 47.83
C ASN A 287 -34.19 -9.35 48.29
N ALA A 288 -33.22 -9.72 47.43
CA ALA A 288 -32.16 -10.63 47.83
C ALA A 288 -31.15 -9.91 48.75
N GLU A 289 -30.66 -10.62 49.76
CA GLU A 289 -29.63 -10.11 50.68
C GLU A 289 -28.19 -10.28 50.12
N TYR A 290 -28.07 -10.72 48.86
CA TYR A 290 -26.79 -10.99 48.19
C TYR A 290 -26.82 -10.58 46.72
N ASP A 291 -25.66 -10.17 46.20
CA ASP A 291 -25.49 -9.76 44.81
C ASP A 291 -25.71 -10.95 43.86
N ASN A 292 -26.72 -10.84 42.99
CA ASN A 292 -27.11 -11.90 42.05
C ASN A 292 -27.36 -11.41 40.60
N PRO A 293 -26.49 -10.54 40.03
CA PRO A 293 -26.74 -9.95 38.72
C PRO A 293 -26.64 -11.00 37.63
N VAL A 294 -27.61 -11.00 36.71
CA VAL A 294 -27.59 -11.81 35.49
C VAL A 294 -27.66 -10.88 34.29
N THR A 295 -26.70 -11.03 33.38
CA THR A 295 -26.60 -10.20 32.18
C THR A 295 -27.06 -10.92 30.92
N VAL A 296 -27.82 -10.24 30.07
CA VAL A 296 -28.20 -10.70 28.72
C VAL A 296 -27.89 -9.59 27.72
N ALA A 297 -27.29 -9.93 26.58
CA ALA A 297 -26.95 -8.99 25.53
C ALA A 297 -27.89 -9.13 24.32
N PHE A 298 -28.27 -8.01 23.73
CA PHE A 298 -29.12 -7.89 22.55
C PHE A 298 -28.41 -7.06 21.51
N GLN A 299 -28.00 -7.69 20.40
CA GLN A 299 -27.44 -6.98 19.26
C GLN A 299 -28.56 -6.53 18.31
N ARG A 300 -28.55 -5.27 17.90
CA ARG A 300 -29.55 -4.68 17.00
C ARG A 300 -28.89 -3.78 15.97
N GLU A 301 -29.30 -3.94 14.71
CA GLU A 301 -29.10 -2.91 13.69
C GLU A 301 -30.18 -1.85 13.88
N ILE A 302 -29.78 -0.58 13.89
CA ILE A 302 -30.65 0.55 14.25
C ILE A 302 -30.48 1.70 13.26
N SER A 303 -31.46 2.62 13.27
CA SER A 303 -31.41 3.85 12.52
C SER A 303 -30.31 4.79 13.01
N PRO A 304 -29.81 5.69 12.14
CA PRO A 304 -28.91 6.75 12.55
C PRO A 304 -29.50 7.60 13.68
N GLU A 305 -30.80 7.88 13.65
CA GLU A 305 -31.47 8.70 14.67
C GLU A 305 -31.46 8.03 16.05
N LEU A 306 -31.74 6.72 16.12
CA LEU A 306 -31.62 5.98 17.37
C LEU A 306 -30.15 5.85 17.81
N TYR A 307 -29.22 5.71 16.87
CA TYR A 307 -27.80 5.65 17.18
C TYR A 307 -27.30 6.94 17.84
N GLU A 308 -27.71 8.11 17.31
CA GLU A 308 -27.44 9.42 17.92
C GLU A 308 -28.00 9.52 19.34
N ILE A 309 -29.21 9.03 19.59
CA ILE A 309 -29.81 9.04 20.92
C ILE A 309 -29.00 8.16 21.88
N LEU A 310 -28.59 6.98 21.44
CA LEU A 310 -27.90 5.98 22.28
C LEU A 310 -26.44 6.33 22.59
N THR A 311 -25.83 7.21 21.80
CA THR A 311 -24.42 7.62 21.95
C THR A 311 -24.25 8.97 22.66
N GLN A 312 -25.33 9.54 23.22
CA GLN A 312 -25.26 10.79 23.99
C GLN A 312 -24.47 10.62 25.29
N GLU A 313 -23.56 11.55 25.59
CA GLU A 313 -22.60 11.48 26.72
C GLU A 313 -23.23 11.29 28.12
N ASN A 314 -24.54 11.56 28.30
CA ASN A 314 -25.21 11.52 29.60
C ASN A 314 -26.27 10.39 29.72
N LEU A 315 -26.20 9.36 28.88
CA LEU A 315 -27.19 8.28 28.84
C LEU A 315 -26.64 6.99 29.49
N ASP A 316 -26.53 6.97 30.81
CA ASP A 316 -26.02 5.80 31.57
C ASP A 316 -26.96 4.58 31.49
N GLU A 317 -28.27 4.81 31.48
CA GLU A 317 -29.31 3.78 31.42
C GLU A 317 -30.33 4.17 30.35
N ILE A 318 -30.57 3.27 29.38
CA ILE A 318 -31.54 3.51 28.30
C ILE A 318 -32.96 3.08 28.71
N ALA A 319 -33.07 2.16 29.66
CA ALA A 319 -34.32 1.79 30.32
C ALA A 319 -34.07 1.08 31.66
N VAL A 320 -35.07 1.09 32.52
CA VAL A 320 -35.04 0.43 33.83
C VAL A 320 -36.36 -0.31 34.05
N ILE A 321 -36.28 -1.50 34.65
CA ILE A 321 -37.40 -2.22 35.24
C ILE A 321 -37.26 -2.10 36.77
N THR A 322 -38.25 -1.51 37.42
CA THR A 322 -38.26 -1.32 38.88
C THR A 322 -39.33 -2.19 39.51
N ALA A 323 -38.99 -2.86 40.61
CA ALA A 323 -39.93 -3.64 41.41
C ALA A 323 -40.96 -2.72 42.09
N GLY A 324 -42.24 -3.09 42.04
CA GLY A 324 -43.34 -2.32 42.61
C GLY A 324 -44.36 -3.20 43.32
N PHE A 325 -45.22 -2.58 44.15
CA PHE A 325 -46.21 -3.25 44.99
C PHE A 325 -47.22 -4.11 44.19
N THR A 326 -47.50 -3.75 42.95
CA THR A 326 -48.44 -4.46 42.05
C THR A 326 -47.75 -5.22 40.91
N GLY A 327 -46.42 -5.38 40.97
CA GLY A 327 -45.58 -5.96 39.92
C GLY A 327 -44.49 -5.01 39.42
N SER A 328 -43.57 -5.52 38.59
CA SER A 328 -42.49 -4.73 38.01
C SER A 328 -42.99 -3.82 36.89
N SER A 329 -42.47 -2.59 36.82
CA SER A 329 -42.80 -1.63 35.77
C SER A 329 -41.54 -1.17 35.04
N MET A 330 -41.67 -0.96 33.73
CA MET A 330 -40.56 -0.52 32.89
C MET A 330 -40.69 0.97 32.57
N LYS A 331 -39.58 1.71 32.72
CA LYS A 331 -39.43 3.08 32.27
C LYS A 331 -38.33 3.14 31.22
N SER A 332 -38.64 3.69 30.05
CA SER A 332 -37.62 3.98 29.03
C SER A 332 -37.11 5.42 29.18
N ASN A 333 -35.80 5.60 29.21
CA ASN A 333 -35.17 6.92 29.22
C ASN A 333 -34.95 7.46 27.80
N ILE A 334 -35.11 6.63 26.77
CA ILE A 334 -35.09 6.99 25.35
C ILE A 334 -36.51 7.14 24.75
N GLY A 335 -37.54 7.12 25.61
CA GLY A 335 -38.93 7.34 25.21
C GLY A 335 -39.43 6.34 24.16
N ASP A 336 -40.11 6.84 23.13
CA ASP A 336 -40.67 6.01 22.06
C ASP A 336 -39.60 5.32 21.20
N ALA A 337 -38.36 5.82 21.18
CA ALA A 337 -37.26 5.24 20.40
C ALA A 337 -36.91 3.81 20.87
N TRP A 338 -37.28 3.44 22.10
CA TRP A 338 -37.16 2.06 22.59
C TRP A 338 -37.82 1.02 21.68
N LYS A 339 -38.93 1.38 21.02
CA LYS A 339 -39.70 0.45 20.18
C LYS A 339 -38.86 -0.09 19.02
N GLU A 340 -37.95 0.71 18.49
CA GLU A 340 -37.12 0.35 17.36
C GLU A 340 -36.09 -0.73 17.70
N LEU A 341 -35.59 -0.75 18.95
CA LEU A 341 -34.70 -1.81 19.43
C LEU A 341 -35.34 -3.20 19.32
N SER A 342 -36.67 -3.31 19.29
CA SER A 342 -37.36 -4.60 19.16
C SER A 342 -36.83 -5.65 20.17
N ILE A 343 -36.53 -5.20 21.39
CA ILE A 343 -36.08 -6.03 22.51
C ILE A 343 -37.30 -6.41 23.33
N ASN A 344 -37.52 -7.71 23.55
CA ASN A 344 -38.43 -8.18 24.59
C ASN A 344 -37.73 -8.02 25.95
N PRO A 345 -38.18 -7.10 26.83
CA PRO A 345 -37.48 -6.82 28.09
C PRO A 345 -37.41 -8.01 29.04
N ALA A 346 -38.32 -8.98 28.90
CA ALA A 346 -38.41 -10.19 29.71
C ALA A 346 -37.77 -11.43 29.05
N ASP A 347 -37.05 -11.27 27.92
CA ASP A 347 -36.38 -12.40 27.29
C ASP A 347 -35.34 -13.02 28.24
N GLN A 348 -35.31 -14.34 28.35
CA GLN A 348 -34.40 -15.05 29.26
C GLN A 348 -34.42 -14.51 30.71
N TRP A 349 -35.60 -14.15 31.22
CA TRP A 349 -35.73 -13.61 32.57
C TRP A 349 -35.42 -14.67 33.65
N PRO A 350 -34.45 -14.42 34.55
CA PRO A 350 -34.12 -15.36 35.61
C PRO A 350 -35.25 -15.50 36.63
N ARG A 351 -35.38 -16.68 37.24
CA ARG A 351 -36.37 -16.91 38.30
C ARG A 351 -36.03 -16.06 39.52
N GLY A 352 -37.02 -15.37 40.08
CA GLY A 352 -36.89 -14.55 41.28
C GLY A 352 -36.47 -13.10 41.05
N HIS A 353 -35.91 -12.77 39.88
CA HIS A 353 -35.50 -11.40 39.58
C HIS A 353 -36.74 -10.52 39.35
N ASN A 354 -36.67 -9.25 39.77
CA ASN A 354 -37.78 -8.30 39.72
C ASN A 354 -37.37 -6.89 39.31
N ALA A 355 -36.07 -6.63 39.16
CA ALA A 355 -35.50 -5.37 38.71
C ALA A 355 -34.46 -5.63 37.60
N ALA A 356 -34.28 -4.64 36.72
CA ALA A 356 -33.24 -4.67 35.70
C ALA A 356 -32.86 -3.28 35.19
N SER A 357 -31.63 -3.11 34.74
CA SER A 357 -31.15 -1.94 33.99
C SER A 357 -30.77 -2.36 32.58
N PHE A 358 -31.01 -1.48 31.60
CA PHE A 358 -30.58 -1.65 30.22
C PHE A 358 -29.62 -0.51 29.88
N TYR A 359 -28.48 -0.85 29.29
CA TYR A 359 -27.46 0.12 28.91
C TYR A 359 -26.78 -0.31 27.60
N VAL A 360 -26.18 0.66 26.92
CA VAL A 360 -25.36 0.41 25.72
C VAL A 360 -24.03 -0.14 26.18
N GLU A 361 -23.71 -1.37 25.79
CA GLU A 361 -22.41 -1.99 26.09
C GLU A 361 -21.39 -1.68 24.99
N ASP A 362 -21.81 -1.76 23.74
CA ASP A 362 -20.94 -1.56 22.58
C ASP A 362 -21.73 -0.98 21.40
N THR A 363 -21.03 -0.23 20.55
CA THR A 363 -21.56 0.31 19.31
C THR A 363 -20.56 0.11 18.19
N LYS A 364 -21.05 -0.29 17.03
CA LYS A 364 -20.24 -0.54 15.85
C LYS A 364 -20.87 0.12 14.64
N GLU A 365 -20.07 0.91 13.95
CA GLU A 365 -20.40 1.49 12.66
C GLU A 365 -19.73 0.65 11.56
N THR A 366 -20.47 0.39 10.49
CA THR A 366 -19.92 -0.29 9.31
C THR A 366 -20.31 0.46 8.05
N TYR A 367 -19.33 0.61 7.17
CA TYR A 367 -19.42 1.47 6.00
C TYR A 367 -19.41 0.62 4.74
N PHE A 368 -20.31 0.94 3.81
CA PHE A 368 -20.46 0.17 2.58
C PHE A 368 -20.59 1.07 1.37
N HIS A 369 -19.98 0.65 0.27
CA HIS A 369 -20.16 1.24 -1.04
C HIS A 369 -20.78 0.23 -2.02
N LYS A 370 -21.49 0.76 -3.01
CA LYS A 370 -21.87 0.04 -4.23
C LYS A 370 -21.28 0.78 -5.42
N TYR A 371 -20.80 0.04 -6.41
CA TYR A 371 -20.15 0.60 -7.58
C TYR A 371 -20.83 0.17 -8.87
N ILE A 372 -20.70 1.02 -9.89
CA ILE A 372 -20.75 0.58 -11.29
C ILE A 372 -19.31 0.44 -11.77
N LEU A 373 -19.00 -0.73 -12.31
CA LEU A 373 -17.73 -1.04 -12.95
C LEU A 373 -17.96 -1.04 -14.46
N GLU A 374 -17.19 -0.23 -15.18
CA GLU A 374 -17.05 -0.35 -16.63
C GLU A 374 -15.68 -0.93 -16.92
N GLU A 375 -15.64 -2.01 -17.70
CA GLU A 375 -14.43 -2.71 -18.13
C GLU A 375 -14.53 -2.98 -19.64
N ASN A 376 -13.66 -2.35 -20.45
CA ASN A 376 -13.59 -2.53 -21.91
C ASN A 376 -14.88 -2.30 -22.74
N GLY A 377 -15.84 -1.55 -22.18
CA GLY A 377 -17.15 -1.26 -22.76
C GLY A 377 -18.27 -2.15 -22.22
N GLU A 378 -18.00 -3.02 -21.25
CA GLU A 378 -19.00 -3.77 -20.51
C GLU A 378 -19.23 -3.13 -19.14
N THR A 379 -20.49 -3.05 -18.72
CA THR A 379 -20.87 -2.43 -17.44
C THR A 379 -21.52 -3.45 -16.52
N LYS A 380 -21.12 -3.47 -15.25
CA LYS A 380 -21.74 -4.27 -14.20
C LYS A 380 -21.88 -3.47 -12.91
N GLU A 381 -22.93 -3.74 -12.14
CA GLU A 381 -23.07 -3.24 -10.78
C GLU A 381 -22.53 -4.25 -9.78
N THR A 382 -21.88 -3.77 -8.73
CA THR A 382 -21.41 -4.61 -7.61
C THR A 382 -22.54 -4.87 -6.62
N GLY A 383 -22.33 -5.83 -5.71
CA GLY A 383 -23.06 -5.86 -4.44
C GLY A 383 -22.57 -4.77 -3.49
N TRP A 384 -23.05 -4.81 -2.24
CA TRP A 384 -22.48 -4.00 -1.16
C TRP A 384 -21.09 -4.52 -0.81
N GLU A 385 -20.10 -3.64 -0.88
CA GLU A 385 -18.72 -3.89 -0.49
C GLU A 385 -18.43 -3.09 0.78
N GLN A 386 -18.02 -3.79 1.85
CA GLN A 386 -17.59 -3.12 3.07
C GLN A 386 -16.29 -2.36 2.80
N VAL A 387 -16.21 -1.13 3.29
CA VAL A 387 -15.04 -0.26 3.19
C VAL A 387 -14.64 0.24 4.57
N ASP A 388 -13.40 0.70 4.70
CA ASP A 388 -12.95 1.38 5.93
C ASP A 388 -13.59 2.77 6.02
N GLU A 389 -13.84 3.24 7.24
CA GLU A 389 -14.43 4.56 7.54
C GLU A 389 -13.68 5.69 6.81
N SER A 390 -12.34 5.71 6.92
CA SER A 390 -11.53 6.73 6.26
C SER A 390 -11.72 6.77 4.73
N PHE A 391 -11.97 5.62 4.10
CA PHE A 391 -12.26 5.55 2.67
C PHE A 391 -13.69 6.01 2.37
N TYR A 392 -14.66 5.68 3.23
CA TYR A 392 -16.03 6.17 3.11
C TYR A 392 -16.08 7.70 3.19
N GLU A 393 -15.52 8.28 4.25
CA GLU A 393 -15.47 9.73 4.47
C GLU A 393 -14.77 10.46 3.33
N ALA A 394 -13.64 9.93 2.85
CA ALA A 394 -12.91 10.52 1.72
C ALA A 394 -13.71 10.53 0.40
N ASN A 395 -14.74 9.69 0.27
CA ASN A 395 -15.57 9.57 -0.94
C ASN A 395 -17.00 10.10 -0.78
N LEU A 396 -17.35 10.66 0.38
CA LEU A 396 -18.70 11.15 0.67
C LEU A 396 -19.22 12.18 -0.31
N GLU A 397 -18.35 13.03 -0.84
CA GLU A 397 -18.72 14.05 -1.82
C GLU A 397 -18.80 13.51 -3.26
N PHE A 398 -18.44 12.25 -3.49
CA PHE A 398 -18.20 11.69 -4.82
C PHE A 398 -19.28 10.71 -5.29
N LEU A 399 -20.47 10.69 -4.67
CA LEU A 399 -21.59 9.91 -5.17
C LEU A 399 -21.88 10.29 -6.63
N GLY A 400 -22.03 9.26 -7.48
CA GLY A 400 -22.21 9.42 -8.91
C GLY A 400 -20.94 9.76 -9.70
N MET A 401 -19.78 9.86 -9.07
CA MET A 401 -18.51 10.15 -9.76
C MET A 401 -17.66 8.89 -10.00
N ALA A 402 -16.80 8.95 -11.01
CA ALA A 402 -15.72 7.98 -11.16
C ALA A 402 -14.63 8.30 -10.15
N ILE A 403 -14.47 7.45 -9.14
CA ILE A 403 -13.44 7.58 -8.09
C ILE A 403 -12.12 6.92 -8.50
N LEU A 404 -12.16 6.13 -9.57
CA LEU A 404 -10.99 5.54 -10.20
C LEU A 404 -11.27 5.39 -11.70
N ALA A 405 -10.33 5.78 -12.55
CA ALA A 405 -10.39 5.54 -13.99
C ALA A 405 -9.02 5.22 -14.59
N LYS A 406 -8.95 4.23 -15.47
CA LYS A 406 -7.80 3.90 -16.28
C LYS A 406 -8.23 3.69 -17.74
N PRO A 407 -8.14 4.74 -18.57
CA PRO A 407 -8.37 4.63 -20.01
C PRO A 407 -7.29 3.79 -20.72
N TYR A 408 -7.57 3.36 -21.96
CA TYR A 408 -6.59 2.74 -22.84
C TYR A 408 -5.41 3.67 -23.07
N GLY A 409 -4.21 3.08 -23.18
CA GLY A 409 -2.96 3.82 -23.32
C GLY A 409 -2.45 4.40 -22.00
N VAL A 410 -3.17 4.28 -20.89
CA VAL A 410 -2.72 4.68 -19.56
C VAL A 410 -2.17 3.46 -18.81
N PHE A 411 -0.98 3.59 -18.26
CA PHE A 411 -0.37 2.56 -17.43
C PHE A 411 -1.05 2.46 -16.06
N GLU A 412 -0.91 1.30 -15.40
CA GLU A 412 -1.57 1.01 -14.13
C GLU A 412 -1.21 1.98 -13.01
N GLN A 413 0.07 2.35 -12.89
CA GLN A 413 0.52 3.32 -11.89
C GLN A 413 0.11 4.78 -12.21
N ASP A 414 -0.33 5.04 -13.44
CA ASP A 414 -0.78 6.35 -13.90
C ASP A 414 -2.32 6.45 -13.96
N ARG A 415 -3.03 5.47 -13.38
CA ARG A 415 -4.49 5.51 -13.28
C ARG A 415 -4.94 6.75 -12.52
N LEU A 416 -6.07 7.31 -12.92
CA LEU A 416 -6.67 8.44 -12.25
C LEU A 416 -7.39 7.96 -11.00
N ILE A 417 -7.05 8.55 -9.85
CA ILE A 417 -7.68 8.29 -8.55
C ILE A 417 -8.42 9.52 -8.01
N GLN A 418 -8.31 10.66 -8.70
CA GLN A 418 -9.06 11.87 -8.38
C GLN A 418 -10.46 11.75 -8.97
N ALA A 419 -11.46 12.00 -8.14
CA ALA A 419 -12.85 11.83 -8.55
C ALA A 419 -13.24 12.82 -9.65
N ALA A 420 -13.86 12.31 -10.70
CA ALA A 420 -14.28 13.11 -11.85
C ALA A 420 -15.60 12.59 -12.42
N PRO A 421 -16.27 13.36 -13.29
CA PRO A 421 -17.50 12.91 -13.93
C PRO A 421 -17.29 11.59 -14.68
N PRO A 422 -18.24 10.64 -14.63
CA PRO A 422 -18.08 9.33 -15.26
C PRO A 422 -17.84 9.40 -16.77
N GLY A 423 -16.75 8.79 -17.24
CA GLY A 423 -16.31 8.86 -18.63
C GLY A 423 -15.45 10.09 -18.95
N MET A 424 -15.35 11.10 -18.10
CA MET A 424 -14.54 12.31 -18.37
C MET A 424 -13.08 11.98 -18.74
N ALA A 425 -12.48 11.00 -18.06
CA ALA A 425 -11.11 10.56 -18.32
C ALA A 425 -10.89 9.92 -19.70
N TYR A 426 -11.96 9.52 -20.37
CA TYR A 426 -11.96 8.80 -21.64
C TYR A 426 -12.17 9.75 -22.83
N VAL A 427 -12.73 10.94 -22.55
CA VAL A 427 -12.96 11.98 -23.55
C VAL A 427 -11.63 12.43 -24.15
N GLY A 428 -11.61 12.60 -25.48
CA GLY A 428 -10.41 12.95 -26.25
C GLY A 428 -9.62 11.73 -26.76
N ASN A 429 -9.91 10.52 -26.28
CA ASN A 429 -9.30 9.30 -26.80
C ASN A 429 -10.20 8.67 -27.87
N GLN A 430 -9.68 8.59 -29.10
CA GLN A 430 -10.39 8.13 -30.30
C GLN A 430 -10.90 6.67 -30.23
N LYS A 431 -10.40 5.85 -29.29
CA LYS A 431 -10.91 4.50 -29.06
C LYS A 431 -12.30 4.47 -28.43
N TYR A 432 -12.76 5.59 -27.86
CA TYR A 432 -14.04 5.69 -27.16
C TYR A 432 -15.10 6.53 -27.87
N GLY A 433 -14.69 7.37 -28.81
CA GLY A 433 -15.58 8.33 -29.46
C GLY A 433 -14.84 9.38 -30.25
N GLU A 434 -15.56 10.44 -30.60
CA GLU A 434 -15.05 11.55 -31.40
C GLU A 434 -15.68 12.88 -30.98
N TRP A 435 -14.97 13.98 -31.23
CA TRP A 435 -15.55 15.32 -31.10
C TRP A 435 -16.45 15.62 -32.29
N LYS A 436 -17.70 16.02 -32.03
CA LYS A 436 -18.63 16.54 -33.03
C LYS A 436 -18.92 18.01 -32.76
N GLU A 437 -19.37 18.68 -33.81
CA GLU A 437 -19.76 20.09 -33.78
C GLU A 437 -21.27 20.17 -33.99
N ASP A 438 -21.94 21.02 -33.22
CA ASP A 438 -23.36 21.31 -33.42
C ASP A 438 -23.57 22.45 -34.44
N ASN A 439 -24.84 22.77 -34.73
CA ASN A 439 -25.19 23.82 -35.70
C ASN A 439 -24.79 25.24 -35.26
N HIS A 440 -24.34 25.43 -34.01
CA HIS A 440 -23.91 26.72 -33.46
C HIS A 440 -22.38 26.81 -33.32
N GLY A 441 -21.65 25.77 -33.72
CA GLY A 441 -20.19 25.70 -33.63
C GLY A 441 -19.66 25.15 -32.30
N ASP A 442 -20.54 24.69 -31.41
CA ASP A 442 -20.14 24.13 -30.12
C ASP A 442 -19.69 22.68 -30.28
N ARG A 443 -18.52 22.35 -29.70
CA ARG A 443 -17.94 21.01 -29.77
C ARG A 443 -18.32 20.16 -28.57
N PHE A 444 -18.87 18.98 -28.83
CA PHE A 444 -19.25 17.99 -27.82
C PHE A 444 -18.70 16.60 -28.14
N TRP A 445 -18.47 15.79 -27.11
CA TRP A 445 -17.97 14.44 -27.26
C TRP A 445 -19.10 13.45 -27.57
N SER A 446 -18.95 12.70 -28.66
CA SER A 446 -19.86 11.66 -29.11
C SER A 446 -19.24 10.28 -28.84
N TRP A 447 -19.88 9.50 -27.96
CA TRP A 447 -19.42 8.14 -27.62
C TRP A 447 -19.70 7.14 -28.75
N TYR A 448 -18.81 6.16 -28.91
CA TYR A 448 -19.17 4.92 -29.61
C TYR A 448 -20.19 4.13 -28.80
N GLY A 449 -21.02 3.33 -29.49
CA GLY A 449 -22.20 2.69 -28.90
C GLY A 449 -21.96 1.96 -27.57
N LYS A 450 -20.88 1.17 -27.47
CA LYS A 450 -20.53 0.44 -26.23
C LYS A 450 -20.14 1.32 -25.04
N TYR A 451 -19.83 2.60 -25.27
CA TYR A 451 -19.52 3.59 -24.25
C TYR A 451 -20.64 4.62 -24.04
N ALA A 452 -21.75 4.50 -24.78
CA ALA A 452 -22.89 5.43 -24.69
C ALA A 452 -23.57 5.39 -23.32
N PHE A 453 -23.31 4.36 -22.51
CA PHE A 453 -23.75 4.31 -21.12
C PHE A 453 -23.33 5.55 -20.32
N PHE A 454 -22.11 6.08 -20.56
CA PHE A 454 -21.65 7.27 -19.85
C PHE A 454 -22.61 8.45 -20.00
N SER A 455 -23.26 8.61 -21.16
CA SER A 455 -24.25 9.66 -21.40
C SER A 455 -25.58 9.46 -20.69
N HIS A 456 -25.93 8.24 -20.29
CA HIS A 456 -27.25 7.91 -19.73
C HIS A 456 -27.21 7.64 -18.23
N LEU A 457 -26.04 7.74 -17.59
CA LEU A 457 -25.86 7.39 -16.18
C LEU A 457 -26.77 8.18 -15.23
N PHE A 458 -26.98 9.47 -15.49
CA PHE A 458 -27.77 10.34 -14.61
C PHE A 458 -29.23 10.52 -15.04
N SER A 459 -29.56 10.23 -16.30
CA SER A 459 -30.90 10.51 -16.84
C SER A 459 -31.19 9.63 -18.05
N SER A 460 -32.48 9.44 -18.34
CA SER A 460 -32.93 8.83 -19.60
C SER A 460 -32.58 9.67 -20.83
N MET A 461 -32.36 10.97 -20.65
CA MET A 461 -31.84 11.86 -21.70
C MET A 461 -30.32 11.89 -21.68
N PRO A 462 -29.65 11.71 -22.84
CA PRO A 462 -28.20 11.70 -22.90
C PRO A 462 -27.62 13.08 -22.57
N PHE A 463 -26.59 13.12 -21.72
CA PHE A 463 -25.73 14.29 -21.55
C PHE A 463 -24.42 14.12 -22.32
N PHE A 464 -23.82 15.25 -22.70
CA PHE A 464 -22.59 15.29 -23.47
C PHE A 464 -21.53 16.13 -22.76
N TYR A 465 -20.26 15.77 -22.97
CA TYR A 465 -19.13 16.55 -22.49
C TYR A 465 -18.75 17.59 -23.56
N ASN A 466 -18.85 18.87 -23.20
CA ASN A 466 -18.40 19.95 -24.08
C ASN A 466 -16.89 20.13 -23.99
N TYR A 467 -16.29 20.58 -25.10
CA TYR A 467 -14.84 20.74 -25.22
C TYR A 467 -14.26 21.66 -24.15
N ASN A 468 -14.91 22.79 -23.85
CA ASN A 468 -14.41 23.75 -22.85
C ASN A 468 -14.38 23.15 -21.44
N SER A 469 -15.43 22.41 -21.04
CA SER A 469 -15.47 21.75 -19.74
C SER A 469 -14.42 20.64 -19.65
N TRP A 470 -14.26 19.85 -20.72
CA TRP A 470 -13.21 18.84 -20.81
C TRP A 470 -11.81 19.43 -20.73
N ASN A 471 -11.54 20.48 -21.50
CA ASN A 471 -10.25 21.15 -21.53
C ASN A 471 -9.92 21.79 -20.17
N GLY A 472 -10.91 22.40 -19.52
CA GLY A 472 -10.77 22.98 -18.17
C GLY A 472 -10.36 21.92 -17.14
N TRP A 473 -11.03 20.77 -17.13
CA TRP A 473 -10.67 19.62 -16.29
C TRP A 473 -9.28 19.07 -16.63
N HIS A 474 -9.03 18.81 -17.92
CA HIS A 474 -7.81 18.16 -18.41
C HIS A 474 -6.56 18.92 -17.97
N ASN A 475 -6.60 20.26 -18.03
CA ASN A 475 -5.45 21.10 -17.73
C ASN A 475 -5.28 21.41 -16.23
N ASN A 476 -6.37 21.51 -15.47
CA ASN A 476 -6.31 22.09 -14.11
C ASN A 476 -6.70 21.13 -12.97
N TYR A 477 -7.23 19.95 -13.30
CA TYR A 477 -7.80 19.03 -12.31
C TYR A 477 -7.24 17.62 -12.46
N ARG A 478 -7.03 17.18 -13.70
CA ARG A 478 -6.47 15.86 -14.00
C ARG A 478 -5.17 15.63 -13.22
N TYR A 479 -5.10 14.53 -12.47
CA TYR A 479 -3.97 14.15 -11.59
C TYR A 479 -3.74 15.04 -10.36
N GLN A 480 -4.56 16.06 -10.11
CA GLN A 480 -4.33 17.04 -9.04
C GLN A 480 -5.43 17.00 -7.97
N LYS A 481 -6.70 17.14 -8.39
CA LYS A 481 -7.83 17.27 -7.47
C LYS A 481 -9.15 16.84 -8.11
N PRO A 482 -10.18 16.52 -7.30
CA PRO A 482 -11.51 16.19 -7.81
C PRO A 482 -12.12 17.32 -8.64
N TYR A 483 -12.98 16.96 -9.59
CA TYR A 483 -13.69 17.92 -10.45
C TYR A 483 -15.19 17.70 -10.44
N PHE A 484 -15.91 18.74 -10.02
CA PHE A 484 -17.36 18.72 -9.85
C PHE A 484 -18.13 19.42 -10.98
N GLY A 485 -17.44 19.81 -12.06
CA GLY A 485 -18.00 20.59 -13.16
C GLY A 485 -18.19 22.08 -12.82
N ASP A 486 -18.81 22.80 -13.74
CA ASP A 486 -19.09 24.22 -13.56
C ASP A 486 -20.16 24.44 -12.48
N THR A 487 -20.00 25.52 -11.72
CA THR A 487 -21.01 25.92 -10.73
C THR A 487 -22.03 26.84 -11.39
N LYS A 488 -23.31 26.48 -11.32
CA LYS A 488 -24.42 27.33 -11.75
C LYS A 488 -25.39 27.52 -10.59
N ASN A 489 -25.72 28.76 -10.28
CA ASN A 489 -26.64 29.12 -9.18
C ASN A 489 -26.22 28.51 -7.81
N GLY A 490 -24.91 28.44 -7.54
CA GLY A 490 -24.37 27.90 -6.29
C GLY A 490 -24.35 26.38 -6.19
N LEU A 491 -24.77 25.64 -7.23
CA LEU A 491 -24.69 24.18 -7.28
C LEU A 491 -23.65 23.72 -8.29
N THR A 492 -22.84 22.73 -7.90
CA THR A 492 -21.97 22.01 -8.83
C THR A 492 -22.80 21.11 -9.75
N GLN A 493 -22.22 20.73 -10.88
CA GLN A 493 -22.90 19.86 -11.84
C GLN A 493 -22.86 18.39 -11.41
N TYR A 494 -21.73 17.94 -10.85
CA TYR A 494 -21.44 16.56 -10.44
C TYR A 494 -21.13 16.44 -8.95
N GLY A 495 -21.01 15.20 -8.47
CA GLY A 495 -20.79 14.86 -7.05
C GLY A 495 -22.09 14.75 -6.25
N THR A 496 -21.96 14.33 -4.99
CA THR A 496 -23.09 14.06 -4.08
C THR A 496 -24.08 15.21 -3.98
N HIS A 497 -23.57 16.44 -3.96
CA HIS A 497 -24.40 17.65 -3.87
C HIS A 497 -24.76 18.25 -5.23
N GLY A 498 -24.27 17.65 -6.32
CA GLY A 498 -24.40 18.15 -7.68
C GLY A 498 -25.80 17.96 -8.27
N ALA A 499 -26.13 18.81 -9.24
CA ALA A 499 -27.45 18.84 -9.87
C ALA A 499 -27.83 17.49 -10.50
N TYR A 500 -26.90 16.78 -11.15
CA TYR A 500 -27.21 15.52 -11.81
C TYR A 500 -27.58 14.40 -10.84
N VAL A 501 -26.89 14.28 -9.71
CA VAL A 501 -27.20 13.27 -8.67
C VAL A 501 -28.54 13.60 -8.01
N LYS A 502 -28.78 14.88 -7.68
CA LYS A 502 -30.01 15.34 -7.05
C LYS A 502 -31.26 15.20 -7.93
N GLN A 503 -31.12 15.28 -9.24
CA GLN A 503 -32.23 15.18 -10.19
C GLN A 503 -32.42 13.77 -10.77
N SER A 504 -31.44 12.88 -10.60
CA SER A 504 -31.49 11.54 -11.17
C SER A 504 -32.38 10.59 -10.36
N PRO A 505 -33.44 10.00 -10.95
CA PRO A 505 -34.27 9.02 -10.25
C PRO A 505 -33.48 7.83 -9.72
N GLY A 506 -32.44 7.39 -10.45
CA GLY A 506 -31.59 6.27 -10.05
C GLY A 506 -30.65 6.56 -8.86
N PHE A 507 -30.39 7.83 -8.58
CA PHE A 507 -29.66 8.26 -7.38
C PHE A 507 -30.60 8.73 -6.25
N GLN A 508 -31.83 9.13 -6.54
CA GLN A 508 -32.81 9.45 -5.50
C GLN A 508 -33.35 8.18 -4.80
N SER A 509 -33.24 7.01 -5.44
CA SER A 509 -33.65 5.72 -4.88
C SER A 509 -32.53 4.98 -4.12
N THR A 510 -31.35 5.59 -3.96
CA THR A 510 -30.21 4.95 -3.27
C THR A 510 -30.40 4.89 -1.77
N ALA A 511 -29.70 3.97 -1.10
CA ALA A 511 -29.70 3.91 0.36
C ALA A 511 -29.16 5.21 0.98
N TYR A 512 -28.14 5.80 0.35
CA TYR A 512 -27.62 7.12 0.73
C TYR A 512 -28.71 8.21 0.72
N ALA A 513 -29.49 8.28 -0.36
CA ALA A 513 -30.56 9.26 -0.49
C ALA A 513 -31.70 9.01 0.51
N GLN A 514 -32.13 7.76 0.65
CA GLN A 514 -33.26 7.35 1.49
C GLN A 514 -32.98 7.55 2.98
N SER A 515 -31.74 7.34 3.41
CA SER A 515 -31.30 7.65 4.78
C SER A 515 -31.14 9.16 5.04
N GLY A 516 -31.36 10.01 4.03
CA GLY A 516 -31.25 11.45 4.16
C GLY A 516 -29.83 12.00 4.01
N GLY A 517 -28.92 11.27 3.37
CA GLY A 517 -27.54 11.71 3.11
C GLY A 517 -27.41 12.99 2.27
N PHE A 518 -28.47 13.42 1.56
CA PHE A 518 -28.50 14.74 0.91
C PHE A 518 -28.85 15.91 1.85
N LYS A 519 -29.26 15.62 3.08
CA LYS A 519 -29.49 16.62 4.12
C LYS A 519 -28.16 16.87 4.83
N ASN A 520 -27.87 18.12 5.22
CA ASN A 520 -26.71 18.44 6.06
C ASN A 520 -26.86 17.71 7.41
N ARG A 521 -26.26 16.52 7.56
CA ARG A 521 -26.16 15.85 8.86
C ARG A 521 -25.10 16.56 9.71
N THR A 522 -25.42 16.76 10.98
CA THR A 522 -24.48 17.29 11.97
C THR A 522 -23.29 16.34 12.10
N ALA A 523 -22.07 16.86 12.24
CA ALA A 523 -20.86 16.05 12.45
C ALA A 523 -20.90 15.20 13.74
N SER A 524 -21.91 15.39 14.60
CA SER A 524 -22.03 14.75 15.92
C SER A 524 -22.31 13.25 15.88
N VAL A 525 -22.78 12.68 14.76
CA VAL A 525 -23.00 11.22 14.63
C VAL A 525 -21.70 10.50 14.34
N ARG A 526 -20.84 11.12 13.51
CA ARG A 526 -19.59 10.56 13.02
C ARG A 526 -18.51 10.76 14.08
N GLY A 527 -18.31 9.74 14.91
CA GLY A 527 -17.38 9.76 16.04
C GLY A 527 -18.04 9.70 17.42
N ALA A 528 -19.37 9.59 17.51
CA ALA A 528 -20.08 9.46 18.79
C ALA A 528 -19.73 8.15 19.54
N GLY A 529 -19.25 7.13 18.81
CA GLY A 529 -18.82 5.85 19.37
C GLY A 529 -17.52 5.86 20.19
N GLU A 530 -16.65 6.88 20.04
CA GLU A 530 -15.34 6.91 20.75
C GLU A 530 -15.45 7.26 22.25
N GLY A 531 -16.59 7.79 22.71
CA GLY A 531 -16.79 8.29 24.07
C GLY A 531 -17.42 7.31 25.07
N LEU A 532 -17.80 6.10 24.66
CA LEU A 532 -18.54 5.18 25.53
C LEU A 532 -17.62 4.53 26.57
N ARG A 533 -17.82 4.90 27.83
CA ARG A 533 -17.25 4.19 28.99
C ARG A 533 -17.96 2.86 29.12
N GLY A 534 -17.38 1.81 28.54
CA GLY A 534 -17.76 0.42 28.78
C GLY A 534 -17.65 0.09 30.27
N GLY A 535 -18.76 0.26 30.98
CA GLY A 535 -18.90 0.03 32.40
C GLY A 535 -20.36 0.22 32.75
N GLY A 536 -21.09 -0.89 32.88
CA GLY A 536 -22.48 -0.86 33.31
C GLY A 536 -22.64 -0.03 34.59
N PRO A 537 -23.84 0.52 34.86
CA PRO A 537 -24.08 1.33 36.05
C PRO A 537 -23.64 0.52 37.26
N GLY A 538 -22.50 0.92 37.86
CA GLY A 538 -21.85 0.14 38.91
C GLY A 538 -22.86 -0.21 39.98
N SER A 539 -23.17 -1.51 40.11
CA SER A 539 -23.96 -2.16 41.16
C SER A 539 -24.83 -1.17 41.95
N ARG A 540 -26.00 -0.83 41.40
CA ARG A 540 -27.08 -0.13 42.13
C ARG A 540 -28.06 -1.09 42.79
N GLY A 541 -27.81 -2.41 42.72
CA GLY A 541 -28.42 -3.35 43.66
C GLY A 541 -27.85 -3.09 45.06
N LYS A 542 -28.70 -3.12 46.07
CA LYS A 542 -28.26 -2.99 47.47
C LYS A 542 -27.20 -4.01 47.87
#